data_AF-A0AAN8JVL7-F1
#
_entry.id   AF-A0AAN8JVL7-F1
#
_cell.length_a   1.000
_cell.length_b   1.000
_cell.length_c   1.000
_cell.angle_alpha   90.00
_cell.angle_beta   90.00
_cell.angle_gamma   90.00
#
_symmetry.space_group_name_H-M   'P 1'
#
loop_
_entity.id
_entity.type
_entity.pdbx_description
1 polymer ?
#
loop_
_entity_poly.entity_id
_entity_poly.type
_entity_poly.pdbx_seq_one_letter_code
_entity_poly.pdbx_strand_id
1 'polypeptide(L)'
;MSKERSPDYARNSQVINKYGTVKMKSKVFKIWTSRYLILCRDSQFGPACFVRYSSTKAFEANKIENKYLLEDIKVVRRKIDDRCGVVLLRYDNSRLEFKCKTAAEAESWIYPIESLLDSVRRNCDSTFVVTAFPCNVTKGERLNATLIVDRDGVSMISLHDNHQYFRWPYEVIKTYQNDETNIVSIEVGRSAETGTGVYRFLSDQAVVIVNKIQYMLRTRDMNGTTNPYITPVSGIGAYDYPTDAPSITKNPYLELSDGAPSGGYITAVHENPSNE
;
A
#
# COMPACT_ATOMS: atom_id res chain seq x y z
N MET A 1 -24.86 3.62 -5.85
CA MET A 1 -23.46 3.69 -6.32
C MET A 1 -22.81 4.96 -5.79
N SER A 2 -22.19 4.90 -4.61
CA SER A 2 -21.36 6.01 -4.12
C SER A 2 -20.07 6.02 -4.94
N LYS A 3 -19.84 7.07 -5.73
CA LYS A 3 -18.50 7.34 -6.27
C LYS A 3 -17.57 7.44 -5.07
N GLU A 4 -16.69 6.46 -4.92
CA GLU A 4 -15.65 6.46 -3.90
C GLU A 4 -14.86 7.75 -4.09
N ARG A 5 -15.07 8.72 -3.19
CA ARG A 5 -14.41 10.02 -3.28
C ARG A 5 -12.93 9.75 -3.03
N SER A 6 -12.12 9.86 -4.08
CA SER A 6 -10.67 9.86 -3.91
C SER A 6 -10.30 10.85 -2.81
N PRO A 7 -9.37 10.49 -1.90
CA PRO A 7 -9.05 11.33 -0.76
C PRO A 7 -8.62 12.71 -1.24
N ASP A 8 -9.11 13.76 -0.60
CA ASP A 8 -8.63 15.10 -0.86
C ASP A 8 -7.29 15.28 -0.14
N TYR A 9 -6.21 14.86 -0.81
CA TYR A 9 -4.85 14.94 -0.27
C TYR A 9 -4.41 16.39 -0.02
N ALA A 10 -4.99 17.37 -0.73
CA ALA A 10 -4.71 18.78 -0.47
C ALA A 10 -5.27 19.24 0.88
N ARG A 11 -6.44 18.73 1.26
CA ARG A 11 -7.09 19.02 2.55
C ARG A 11 -6.69 18.06 3.67
N ASN A 12 -6.09 16.92 3.34
CA ASN A 12 -5.66 15.91 4.30
C ASN A 12 -4.15 15.62 4.17
N SER A 13 -3.33 16.58 4.59
CA SER A 13 -1.86 16.49 4.51
C SER A 13 -1.26 15.43 5.44
N GLN A 14 -2.03 14.91 6.41
CA GLN A 14 -1.56 13.95 7.41
C GLN A 14 -1.14 12.59 6.82
N VAL A 15 -1.56 12.30 5.58
CA VAL A 15 -1.17 11.07 4.87
C VAL A 15 0.02 11.28 3.93
N ILE A 16 0.49 12.52 3.74
CA ILE A 16 1.57 12.85 2.80
C ILE A 16 2.92 12.77 3.53
N ASN A 17 3.77 11.84 3.11
CA ASN A 17 5.15 11.73 3.61
C ASN A 17 6.10 12.68 2.87
N LYS A 18 5.87 12.90 1.57
CA LYS A 18 6.70 13.80 0.76
C LYS A 18 5.94 14.28 -0.46
N TYR A 19 6.26 15.48 -0.95
CA TYR A 19 5.73 16.00 -2.21
C TYR A 19 6.77 16.87 -2.92
N GLY A 20 6.57 17.10 -4.22
CA GLY A 20 7.43 18.00 -4.98
C GLY A 20 7.19 17.95 -6.48
N THR A 21 7.77 18.94 -7.18
CA THR A 21 7.76 18.97 -8.64
C THR A 21 8.93 18.18 -9.20
N VAL A 22 8.63 17.15 -9.97
CA VAL A 22 9.62 16.28 -10.64
C VAL A 22 9.38 16.26 -12.14
N LYS A 23 10.38 15.88 -12.94
CA LYS A 23 10.18 15.57 -14.36
C LYS A 23 9.88 14.09 -14.51
N MET A 24 8.83 13.75 -15.24
CA MET A 24 8.49 12.36 -15.59
C MET A 24 8.39 12.22 -17.10
N LYS A 25 8.80 11.07 -17.63
CA LYS A 25 8.75 10.79 -19.07
C LYS A 25 7.34 10.32 -19.46
N SER A 26 6.72 10.97 -20.43
CA SER A 26 5.44 10.53 -20.99
C SER A 26 5.58 9.15 -21.63
N LYS A 27 4.64 8.24 -21.36
CA LYS A 27 4.61 6.92 -22.00
C LYS A 27 4.36 7.02 -23.51
N VAL A 28 3.52 7.96 -23.93
CA VAL A 28 3.10 8.16 -25.33
C VAL A 28 4.16 8.93 -26.11
N PHE A 29 4.44 10.17 -25.68
CA PHE A 29 5.30 11.08 -26.44
C PHE A 29 6.80 10.92 -26.13
N LYS A 30 7.15 10.15 -25.10
CA LYS A 30 8.55 9.99 -24.62
C LYS A 30 9.26 11.29 -24.24
N ILE A 31 8.52 12.38 -24.03
CA ILE A 31 9.04 13.69 -23.59
C ILE A 31 9.03 13.78 -22.07
N TRP A 32 10.04 14.44 -21.50
CA TRP A 32 10.11 14.76 -20.07
C TRP A 32 9.27 16.00 -19.76
N THR A 33 8.29 15.86 -18.88
CA THR A 33 7.41 16.95 -18.48
C THR A 33 7.35 17.09 -16.96
N SER A 34 7.28 18.33 -16.48
CA SER A 34 7.10 18.61 -15.05
C SER A 34 5.76 18.08 -14.58
N ARG A 35 5.75 17.43 -13.41
CA ARG A 35 4.59 16.87 -12.72
C ARG A 35 4.73 17.12 -11.23
N TYR A 36 3.60 17.31 -10.56
CA TYR A 36 3.57 17.39 -9.11
C TYR A 36 3.29 15.99 -8.57
N LEU A 37 4.23 15.46 -7.80
CA LEU A 37 4.19 14.11 -7.27
C LEU A 37 4.05 14.18 -5.75
N ILE A 38 3.14 13.40 -5.20
CA ILE A 38 3.03 13.19 -3.75
C ILE A 38 3.26 11.71 -3.45
N LEU A 39 3.93 11.44 -2.33
CA LEU A 39 4.13 10.14 -1.73
C LEU A 39 3.27 10.07 -0.47
N CYS A 40 2.34 9.14 -0.46
CA CYS A 40 1.40 8.93 0.63
C CYS A 40 1.73 7.64 1.38
N ARG A 41 1.63 7.68 2.70
CA ARG A 41 1.63 6.48 3.55
C ARG A 41 0.28 5.75 3.46
N ASP A 42 0.25 4.53 3.97
CA ASP A 42 -1.00 3.81 4.19
C ASP A 42 -1.87 4.52 5.23
N SER A 43 -3.19 4.44 5.04
CA SER A 43 -4.17 5.04 5.94
C SER A 43 -5.55 4.42 5.71
N GLN A 44 -6.53 4.86 6.50
CA GLN A 44 -7.94 4.56 6.25
C GLN A 44 -8.44 4.95 4.85
N PHE A 45 -7.74 5.88 4.19
CA PHE A 45 -8.08 6.41 2.86
C PHE A 45 -7.47 5.60 1.71
N GLY A 46 -6.64 4.60 2.03
CA GLY A 46 -6.06 3.71 1.05
C GLY A 46 -4.60 3.36 1.33
N PRO A 47 -4.02 2.45 0.52
CA PRO A 47 -2.65 1.99 0.68
C PRO A 47 -1.62 3.08 0.35
N ALA A 48 -0.40 2.83 0.82
CA ALA A 48 0.76 3.64 0.48
C ALA A 48 0.94 3.71 -1.06
N CYS A 49 1.06 4.92 -1.58
CA CYS A 49 1.07 5.15 -3.02
C CYS A 49 1.76 6.46 -3.39
N PHE A 50 2.14 6.57 -4.66
CA PHE A 50 2.34 7.86 -5.30
C PHE A 50 1.06 8.34 -5.95
N VAL A 51 0.79 9.64 -5.83
CA VAL A 51 -0.25 10.31 -6.62
C VAL A 51 0.41 11.38 -7.46
N ARG A 52 0.09 11.37 -8.76
CA ARG A 52 0.65 12.27 -9.75
C ARG A 52 -0.43 13.24 -10.21
N TYR A 53 -0.07 14.51 -10.21
CA TYR A 53 -0.85 15.61 -10.74
C TYR A 53 -0.10 16.28 -11.89
N SER A 54 -0.85 16.88 -12.81
CA SER A 54 -0.26 17.61 -13.94
C SER A 54 0.51 18.85 -13.49
N SER A 55 0.11 19.47 -12.37
CA SER A 55 0.71 20.66 -11.78
C SER A 55 0.28 20.83 -10.31
N THR A 56 0.88 21.80 -9.61
CA THR A 56 0.45 22.21 -8.25
C THR A 56 -1.00 22.71 -8.23
N LYS A 57 -1.42 23.47 -9.25
CA LYS A 57 -2.83 23.90 -9.38
C LYS A 57 -3.80 22.72 -9.51
N ALA A 58 -3.38 21.66 -10.22
CA ALA A 58 -4.18 20.44 -10.31
C ALA A 58 -4.24 19.69 -8.97
N PHE A 59 -3.17 19.75 -8.17
CA PHE A 59 -3.17 19.23 -6.80
C PHE A 59 -4.13 19.99 -5.89
N GLU A 60 -4.10 21.32 -5.90
CA GLU A 60 -5.03 22.18 -5.14
C GLU A 60 -6.49 21.94 -5.53
N ALA A 61 -6.75 21.70 -6.83
CA ALA A 61 -8.08 21.35 -7.35
C ALA A 61 -8.43 19.86 -7.17
N ASN A 62 -7.57 19.06 -6.52
CA ASN A 62 -7.66 17.62 -6.36
C ASN A 62 -7.95 16.84 -7.66
N LYS A 63 -7.39 17.28 -8.78
CA LYS A 63 -7.53 16.65 -10.10
C LYS A 63 -6.39 15.66 -10.34
N ILE A 64 -6.54 14.47 -9.77
CA ILE A 64 -5.56 13.37 -9.88
C ILE A 64 -5.39 12.96 -11.36
N GLU A 65 -4.13 12.87 -11.82
CA GLU A 65 -3.80 12.38 -13.17
C GLU A 65 -3.48 10.89 -13.16
N ASN A 66 -2.76 10.40 -12.14
CA ASN A 66 -2.49 8.97 -11.99
C ASN A 66 -2.15 8.59 -10.54
N LYS A 67 -2.28 7.30 -10.21
CA LYS A 67 -1.86 6.71 -8.94
C LYS A 67 -0.92 5.52 -9.21
N TYR A 68 0.10 5.33 -8.37
CA TYR A 68 1.02 4.20 -8.43
C TYR A 68 1.16 3.60 -7.05
N LEU A 69 0.80 2.33 -6.86
CA LEU A 69 0.85 1.70 -5.54
C LEU A 69 2.29 1.32 -5.18
N LEU A 70 2.65 1.48 -3.92
CA LEU A 70 3.97 1.10 -3.44
C LEU A 70 4.13 -0.44 -3.37
N GLU A 71 3.04 -1.19 -3.24
CA GLU A 71 3.07 -2.66 -3.25
C GLU A 71 3.64 -3.25 -4.55
N ASP A 72 3.45 -2.55 -5.66
CA ASP A 72 3.92 -2.94 -6.99
C ASP A 72 5.42 -2.70 -7.15
N ILE A 73 6.02 -1.89 -6.27
CA ILE A 73 7.41 -1.50 -6.35
C ILE A 73 8.27 -2.53 -5.62
N LYS A 74 9.19 -3.14 -6.36
CA LYS A 74 10.19 -4.07 -5.82
C LYS A 74 11.32 -3.33 -5.15
N VAL A 75 11.85 -2.28 -5.77
CA VAL A 75 13.00 -1.52 -5.24
C VAL A 75 13.02 -0.12 -5.81
N VAL A 76 13.45 0.83 -4.99
CA VAL A 76 13.78 2.20 -5.40
C VAL A 76 15.30 2.37 -5.37
N ARG A 77 15.84 3.16 -6.29
CA ARG A 77 17.26 3.52 -6.30
C ARG A 77 17.51 4.77 -7.12
N ARG A 78 18.69 5.36 -6.93
CA ARG A 78 19.21 6.37 -7.85
C ARG A 78 19.50 5.74 -9.21
N LYS A 79 19.28 6.51 -10.28
CA LYS A 79 19.64 6.12 -11.64
C LYS A 79 21.16 6.17 -11.82
N ILE A 80 21.75 5.13 -12.41
CA ILE A 80 23.21 4.99 -12.52
C ILE A 80 23.82 6.09 -13.41
N ASP A 81 23.14 6.42 -14.51
CA ASP A 81 23.59 7.38 -15.53
C ASP A 81 23.07 8.82 -15.29
N ASP A 82 22.28 9.06 -14.24
CA ASP A 82 21.72 10.38 -13.92
C ASP A 82 21.55 10.54 -12.41
N ARG A 83 22.45 11.30 -11.78
CA ARG A 83 22.43 11.49 -10.32
C ARG A 83 21.17 12.18 -9.79
N CYS A 84 20.44 12.89 -10.65
CA CYS A 84 19.16 13.52 -10.33
C CYS A 84 17.97 12.59 -10.62
N GLY A 85 18.20 11.40 -11.19
CA GLY A 85 17.16 10.43 -11.53
C GLY A 85 16.88 9.45 -10.40
N VAL A 86 15.61 9.14 -10.20
CA VAL A 86 15.13 8.08 -9.31
C VAL A 86 14.39 7.04 -10.16
N VAL A 87 14.70 5.77 -9.93
CA VAL A 87 14.10 4.63 -10.62
C VAL A 87 13.43 3.73 -9.59
N LEU A 88 12.17 3.41 -9.84
CA LEU A 88 11.41 2.40 -9.11
C LEU A 88 11.20 1.21 -10.03
N LEU A 89 11.82 0.09 -9.70
CA LEU A 89 11.63 -1.18 -10.40
C LEU A 89 10.41 -1.88 -9.81
N ARG A 90 9.50 -2.34 -10.67
CA ARG A 90 8.28 -3.06 -10.30
C ARG A 90 8.51 -4.58 -10.38
N TYR A 91 7.64 -5.36 -9.75
CA TYR A 91 7.71 -6.83 -9.80
C TYR A 91 7.47 -7.38 -11.21
N ASP A 92 6.70 -6.68 -12.05
CA ASP A 92 6.50 -6.99 -13.47
C ASP A 92 7.71 -6.60 -14.36
N ASN A 93 8.84 -6.25 -13.76
CA ASN A 93 10.05 -5.72 -14.40
C ASN A 93 9.87 -4.40 -15.16
N SER A 94 8.69 -3.79 -15.11
CA SER A 94 8.50 -2.43 -15.60
C SER A 94 9.14 -1.41 -14.66
N ARG A 95 9.30 -0.18 -15.14
CA ARG A 95 9.97 0.90 -14.40
C ARG A 95 9.14 2.16 -14.37
N LEU A 96 9.04 2.74 -13.18
CA LEU A 96 8.60 4.11 -12.98
C LEU A 96 9.84 4.97 -12.73
N GLU A 97 9.98 6.05 -13.47
CA GLU A 97 11.16 6.91 -13.39
C GLU A 97 10.74 8.37 -13.26
N PHE A 98 11.44 9.11 -12.40
CA PHE A 98 11.34 10.56 -12.34
C PHE A 98 12.70 11.20 -12.10
N LYS A 99 12.82 12.48 -12.47
CA LYS A 99 14.04 13.28 -12.33
C LYS A 99 13.78 14.52 -11.48
N CYS A 100 14.61 14.70 -10.48
CA CYS A 100 14.63 15.86 -9.59
C CYS A 100 15.47 16.99 -10.17
N LYS A 101 15.43 18.17 -9.55
CA LYS A 101 16.27 19.32 -9.94
C LYS A 101 17.73 19.09 -9.57
N THR A 102 17.97 18.47 -8.40
CA THR A 102 19.31 18.23 -7.87
C THR A 102 19.49 16.77 -7.43
N ALA A 103 20.75 16.34 -7.31
CA ALA A 103 21.07 15.00 -6.80
C ALA A 103 20.69 14.84 -5.31
N ALA A 104 20.81 15.91 -4.52
CA ALA A 104 20.37 15.95 -3.14
C ALA A 104 18.85 15.81 -3.01
N GLU A 105 18.08 16.46 -3.91
CA GLU A 105 16.63 16.28 -3.96
C GLU A 105 16.28 14.83 -4.29
N ALA A 106 16.95 14.21 -5.28
CA ALA A 106 16.76 12.79 -5.60
C ALA A 106 17.04 11.88 -4.39
N GLU A 107 18.11 12.13 -3.64
CA GLU A 107 18.40 11.39 -2.39
C GLU A 107 17.28 11.55 -1.36
N SER A 108 16.79 12.78 -1.19
CA SER A 108 15.72 13.09 -0.24
C SER A 108 14.39 12.41 -0.57
N TRP A 109 14.23 11.89 -1.79
CA TRP A 109 13.09 11.05 -2.18
C TRP A 109 13.32 9.59 -1.84
N ILE A 110 14.54 9.06 -1.97
CA ILE A 110 14.82 7.62 -1.81
C ILE A 110 14.47 7.14 -0.40
N TYR A 111 14.99 7.79 0.64
CA TYR A 111 14.80 7.32 2.02
C TYR A 111 13.32 7.19 2.45
N PRO A 112 12.44 8.19 2.26
CA PRO A 112 11.02 8.04 2.57
C PRO A 112 10.31 6.94 1.77
N ILE A 113 10.76 6.69 0.53
CA ILE A 113 10.20 5.62 -0.30
C ILE A 113 10.63 4.27 0.27
N GLU A 114 11.93 4.07 0.55
CA GLU A 114 12.46 2.82 1.12
C GLU A 114 11.78 2.49 2.45
N SER A 115 11.66 3.47 3.34
CA SER A 115 10.98 3.30 4.63
C SER A 115 9.52 2.83 4.48
N LEU A 116 8.79 3.41 3.51
CA LEU A 116 7.42 2.96 3.23
C LEU A 116 7.38 1.60 2.53
N LEU A 117 8.33 1.29 1.64
CA LEU A 117 8.41 -0.03 1.01
C LEU A 117 8.65 -1.12 2.05
N ASP A 118 9.47 -0.87 3.07
CA ASP A 118 9.69 -1.83 4.15
C ASP A 118 8.42 -2.04 4.99
N SER A 119 7.65 -0.97 5.25
CA SER A 119 6.34 -1.09 5.89
C SER A 119 5.36 -1.91 5.04
N VAL A 120 5.28 -1.61 3.75
CA VAL A 120 4.42 -2.31 2.80
C VAL A 120 4.83 -3.78 2.70
N ARG A 121 6.12 -4.12 2.64
CA ARG A 121 6.60 -5.51 2.57
C ARG A 121 6.26 -6.30 3.83
N ARG A 122 6.49 -5.72 5.02
CA ARG A 122 6.08 -6.33 6.29
C ARG A 122 4.59 -6.61 6.34
N ASN A 123 3.80 -5.72 5.74
CA ASN A 123 2.38 -5.95 5.62
C ASN A 123 2.12 -7.01 4.55
N CYS A 124 2.74 -6.98 3.37
CA CYS A 124 2.37 -7.80 2.21
C CYS A 124 2.49 -9.31 2.44
N ASP A 125 3.57 -9.80 3.05
CA ASP A 125 3.78 -11.24 3.18
C ASP A 125 3.46 -11.68 4.61
N SER A 126 2.23 -12.15 4.83
CA SER A 126 1.79 -12.60 6.16
C SER A 126 1.51 -14.09 6.16
N THR A 127 2.06 -14.77 7.16
CA THR A 127 1.86 -16.21 7.38
C THR A 127 1.20 -16.43 8.74
N PHE A 128 0.22 -17.30 8.78
CA PHE A 128 -0.61 -17.56 9.95
C PHE A 128 -0.68 -19.05 10.19
N VAL A 129 -0.45 -19.50 11.42
CA VAL A 129 -0.72 -20.89 11.80
C VAL A 129 -2.22 -21.01 12.04
N VAL A 130 -2.83 -21.99 11.38
CA VAL A 130 -4.28 -22.21 11.43
C VAL A 130 -4.59 -23.70 11.56
N THR A 131 -5.78 -24.00 12.08
CA THR A 131 -6.38 -25.34 11.93
C THR A 131 -7.50 -25.27 10.89
N ALA A 132 -7.27 -25.85 9.72
CA ALA A 132 -8.26 -25.98 8.67
C ALA A 132 -9.34 -26.99 9.06
N PHE A 133 -10.60 -26.64 8.83
CA PHE A 133 -11.74 -27.53 9.02
C PHE A 133 -11.84 -28.55 7.87
N PRO A 134 -12.49 -29.71 8.11
CA PRO A 134 -12.78 -30.71 7.09
C PRO A 134 -13.39 -30.11 5.83
N CYS A 135 -12.78 -30.40 4.68
CA CYS A 135 -13.28 -30.04 3.36
C CYS A 135 -12.74 -31.00 2.31
N ASN A 136 -13.10 -30.76 1.04
CA ASN A 136 -12.65 -31.56 -0.10
C ASN A 136 -11.11 -31.60 -0.20
N VAL A 137 -10.42 -30.48 0.01
CA VAL A 137 -8.95 -30.42 -0.10
C VAL A 137 -8.23 -31.13 1.04
N THR A 138 -8.81 -31.12 2.25
CA THR A 138 -8.27 -31.86 3.40
C THR A 138 -8.79 -33.30 3.49
N LYS A 139 -9.49 -33.80 2.46
CA LYS A 139 -10.10 -35.15 2.43
C LYS A 139 -11.01 -35.44 3.63
N GLY A 140 -11.67 -34.42 4.16
CA GLY A 140 -12.58 -34.55 5.31
C GLY A 140 -11.90 -34.56 6.68
N GLU A 141 -10.61 -34.26 6.77
CA GLU A 141 -9.88 -34.21 8.03
C GLU A 141 -9.60 -32.77 8.49
N ARG A 142 -9.42 -32.58 9.80
CA ARG A 142 -8.84 -31.35 10.35
C ARG A 142 -7.34 -31.37 10.14
N LEU A 143 -6.77 -30.22 9.78
CA LEU A 143 -5.36 -30.13 9.45
C LEU A 143 -4.74 -28.88 10.06
N ASN A 144 -3.57 -29.02 10.69
CA ASN A 144 -2.73 -27.89 11.05
C ASN A 144 -1.93 -27.43 9.84
N ALA A 145 -2.07 -26.16 9.48
CA ALA A 145 -1.53 -25.59 8.26
C ALA A 145 -1.02 -24.18 8.49
N THR A 146 -0.20 -23.72 7.55
CA THR A 146 0.13 -22.31 7.36
C THR A 146 -0.78 -21.73 6.30
N LEU A 147 -1.56 -20.71 6.68
CA LEU A 147 -2.26 -19.85 5.74
C LEU A 147 -1.35 -18.68 5.38
N ILE A 148 -1.10 -18.49 4.09
CA ILE A 148 -0.26 -17.40 3.55
C ILE A 148 -1.19 -16.42 2.86
N VAL A 149 -1.13 -15.15 3.25
CA VAL A 149 -1.83 -14.05 2.58
C VAL A 149 -0.77 -13.10 2.04
N ASP A 150 -0.61 -13.09 0.72
CA ASP A 150 0.46 -12.38 0.01
C ASP A 150 -0.08 -11.55 -1.15
N ARG A 151 0.81 -10.91 -1.92
CA ARG A 151 0.39 -10.06 -3.05
C ARG A 151 -0.34 -10.80 -4.16
N ASP A 152 -0.24 -12.12 -4.29
CA ASP A 152 -0.89 -12.82 -5.40
C ASP A 152 -2.18 -13.49 -4.96
N GLY A 153 -2.31 -13.86 -3.69
CA GLY A 153 -3.49 -14.55 -3.21
C GLY A 153 -3.45 -15.05 -1.76
N VAL A 154 -4.30 -16.04 -1.51
CA VAL A 154 -4.35 -16.80 -0.27
C VAL A 154 -3.93 -18.23 -0.57
N SER A 155 -2.95 -18.76 0.14
CA SER A 155 -2.47 -20.14 -0.02
C SER A 155 -2.51 -20.90 1.30
N MET A 156 -2.67 -22.22 1.24
CA MET A 156 -2.56 -23.09 2.42
C MET A 156 -1.50 -24.15 2.20
N ILE A 157 -0.58 -24.26 3.15
CA ILE A 157 0.51 -25.23 3.16
C ILE A 157 0.42 -26.05 4.45
N SER A 158 0.52 -27.37 4.34
CA SER A 158 0.59 -28.28 5.49
C SER A 158 1.78 -27.95 6.40
N LEU A 159 1.58 -27.99 7.72
CA LEU A 159 2.69 -27.93 8.67
C LEU A 159 3.46 -29.26 8.79
N HIS A 160 2.89 -30.36 8.31
CA HIS A 160 3.46 -31.70 8.48
C HIS A 160 4.44 -32.08 7.37
N ASP A 161 4.09 -31.82 6.12
CA ASP A 161 4.81 -32.28 4.93
C ASP A 161 5.11 -31.15 3.93
N ASN A 162 4.81 -29.89 4.30
CA ASN A 162 4.97 -28.72 3.45
C ASN A 162 4.23 -28.82 2.10
N HIS A 163 3.19 -29.67 2.03
CA HIS A 163 2.35 -29.79 0.85
C HIS A 163 1.44 -28.57 0.70
N GLN A 164 1.47 -27.92 -0.47
CA GLN A 164 0.55 -26.83 -0.79
C GLN A 164 -0.78 -27.41 -1.28
N TYR A 165 -1.84 -27.20 -0.50
CA TYR A 165 -3.19 -27.67 -0.83
C TYR A 165 -3.88 -26.81 -1.87
N PHE A 166 -3.67 -25.49 -1.78
CA PHE A 166 -4.20 -24.54 -2.75
C PHE A 166 -3.43 -23.21 -2.75
N ARG A 167 -3.60 -22.44 -3.83
CA ARG A 167 -3.29 -21.02 -3.97
C ARG A 167 -4.43 -20.35 -4.73
N TRP A 168 -5.29 -19.65 -4.00
CA TRP A 168 -6.39 -18.88 -4.57
C TRP A 168 -5.94 -17.46 -4.89
N PRO A 169 -5.91 -17.07 -6.17
CA PRO A 169 -5.71 -15.68 -6.51
C PRO A 169 -6.95 -14.87 -6.08
N TYR A 170 -6.78 -13.59 -5.75
CA TYR A 170 -7.87 -12.80 -5.16
C TYR A 170 -9.14 -12.70 -6.01
N GLU A 171 -9.00 -12.87 -7.32
CA GLU A 171 -10.08 -12.81 -8.31
C GLU A 171 -11.12 -13.93 -8.14
N VAL A 172 -10.74 -15.04 -7.49
CA VAL A 172 -11.65 -16.16 -7.21
C VAL A 172 -12.32 -16.06 -5.83
N ILE A 173 -11.85 -15.18 -4.95
CA ILE A 173 -12.43 -14.95 -3.63
C ILE A 173 -13.69 -14.10 -3.79
N LYS A 174 -14.82 -14.59 -3.27
CA LYS A 174 -16.11 -13.89 -3.32
C LYS A 174 -16.40 -13.13 -2.04
N THR A 175 -16.27 -13.84 -0.91
CA THR A 175 -16.55 -13.34 0.43
C THR A 175 -15.49 -13.85 1.39
N TYR A 176 -15.20 -13.05 2.42
CA TYR A 176 -14.28 -13.40 3.49
C TYR A 176 -14.77 -12.71 4.76
N GLN A 177 -14.73 -13.44 5.87
CA GLN A 177 -15.20 -12.94 7.16
C GLN A 177 -14.55 -13.73 8.28
N ASN A 178 -14.59 -13.18 9.49
CA ASN A 178 -14.37 -13.93 10.71
C ASN A 178 -15.63 -13.87 11.56
N ASP A 179 -15.72 -14.77 12.55
CA ASP A 179 -16.74 -14.72 13.58
C ASP A 179 -16.13 -14.54 14.98
N GLU A 180 -16.99 -14.43 15.99
CA GLU A 180 -16.62 -14.31 17.41
C GLU A 180 -15.90 -15.55 17.95
N THR A 181 -15.91 -16.67 17.22
CA THR A 181 -15.28 -17.94 17.61
C THR A 181 -13.90 -18.13 17.00
N ASN A 182 -13.26 -17.06 16.52
CA ASN A 182 -11.93 -17.09 15.91
C ASN A 182 -11.87 -17.96 14.64
N ILE A 183 -13.00 -18.11 13.94
CA ILE A 183 -13.05 -18.82 12.66
C ILE A 183 -13.01 -17.80 11.53
N VAL A 184 -12.04 -17.97 10.63
CA VAL A 184 -12.02 -17.30 9.33
C VAL A 184 -12.78 -18.16 8.33
N SER A 185 -13.74 -17.57 7.60
CA SER A 185 -14.44 -18.19 6.49
C SER A 185 -14.10 -17.47 5.19
N ILE A 186 -13.65 -18.22 4.18
CA ILE A 186 -13.34 -17.71 2.84
C ILE A 186 -14.21 -18.47 1.83
N GLU A 187 -15.08 -17.77 1.13
CA GLU A 187 -15.84 -18.32 0.01
C GLU A 187 -15.11 -18.06 -1.31
N VAL A 188 -14.93 -19.11 -2.09
CA VAL A 188 -14.35 -19.03 -3.43
C VAL A 188 -15.32 -19.48 -4.51
N GLY A 189 -15.17 -18.91 -5.71
CA GLY A 189 -15.99 -19.20 -6.88
C GLY A 189 -15.51 -20.39 -7.70
N ARG A 190 -16.26 -20.69 -8.78
CA ARG A 190 -16.00 -21.82 -9.69
C ARG A 190 -14.63 -21.78 -10.37
N SER A 191 -14.04 -20.59 -10.51
CA SER A 191 -12.72 -20.42 -11.12
C SER A 191 -11.57 -20.79 -10.19
N ALA A 192 -11.84 -21.09 -8.91
CA ALA A 192 -10.83 -21.60 -7.99
C ALA A 192 -10.46 -23.05 -8.36
N GLU A 193 -9.18 -23.39 -8.25
CA GLU A 193 -8.67 -24.75 -8.53
C GLU A 193 -9.32 -25.83 -7.63
N THR A 194 -9.76 -25.43 -6.44
CA THR A 194 -10.44 -26.28 -5.47
C THR A 194 -11.94 -26.41 -5.73
N GLY A 195 -12.46 -25.77 -6.79
CA GLY A 195 -13.88 -25.61 -7.05
C GLY A 195 -14.57 -24.62 -6.10
N THR A 196 -15.88 -24.48 -6.24
CA THR A 196 -16.68 -23.57 -5.40
C THR A 196 -16.84 -24.12 -4.00
N GLY A 197 -16.67 -23.29 -2.98
CA GLY A 197 -16.87 -23.71 -1.60
C GLY A 197 -16.58 -22.61 -0.58
N VAL A 198 -16.92 -22.91 0.68
CA VAL A 198 -16.57 -22.10 1.84
C VAL A 198 -15.57 -22.88 2.67
N TYR A 199 -14.39 -22.30 2.86
CA TYR A 199 -13.29 -22.91 3.58
C TYR A 199 -13.13 -22.19 4.91
N ARG A 200 -12.97 -22.96 5.98
CA ARG A 200 -12.96 -22.45 7.36
C ARG A 200 -11.65 -22.79 8.05
N PHE A 201 -11.13 -21.82 8.79
CA PHE A 201 -9.85 -21.91 9.49
C PHE A 201 -10.01 -21.36 10.91
N LEU A 202 -9.64 -22.15 11.91
CA LEU A 202 -9.52 -21.69 13.29
C LEU A 202 -8.16 -21.01 13.48
N SER A 203 -8.15 -19.79 14.02
CA SER A 203 -6.92 -19.05 14.34
C SER A 203 -7.17 -17.95 15.37
N ASP A 204 -6.30 -17.81 16.35
CA ASP A 204 -6.28 -16.66 17.27
C ASP A 204 -6.03 -15.32 16.54
N GLN A 205 -5.52 -15.36 15.32
CA GLN A 205 -5.28 -14.22 14.44
C GLN A 205 -6.39 -14.01 13.40
N ALA A 206 -7.59 -14.57 13.61
CA ALA A 206 -8.68 -14.52 12.62
C ALA A 206 -9.01 -13.11 12.11
N VAL A 207 -9.09 -12.12 13.01
CA VAL A 207 -9.31 -10.71 12.66
C VAL A 207 -8.17 -10.17 11.79
N VAL A 208 -6.92 -10.49 12.13
CA VAL A 208 -5.73 -10.06 11.39
C VAL A 208 -5.72 -10.63 9.98
N ILE A 209 -6.09 -11.91 9.81
CA ILE A 209 -6.19 -12.58 8.51
C ILE A 209 -7.21 -11.88 7.62
N VAL A 210 -8.43 -11.65 8.12
CA VAL A 210 -9.51 -10.97 7.37
C VAL A 210 -9.10 -9.57 6.96
N ASN A 211 -8.52 -8.82 7.89
CA ASN A 211 -8.00 -7.49 7.65
C ASN A 211 -6.88 -7.48 6.61
N LYS A 212 -6.03 -8.52 6.62
CA LYS A 212 -4.96 -8.68 5.66
C LYS A 212 -5.51 -8.94 4.26
N ILE A 213 -6.51 -9.82 4.12
CA ILE A 213 -7.21 -10.06 2.86
C ILE A 213 -7.89 -8.78 2.36
N GLN A 214 -8.58 -8.05 3.24
CA GLN A 214 -9.20 -6.75 2.94
C GLN A 214 -8.20 -5.75 2.39
N TYR A 215 -7.03 -5.62 3.03
CA TYR A 215 -5.96 -4.72 2.60
C TYR A 215 -5.52 -5.02 1.16
N MET A 216 -5.25 -6.29 0.86
CA MET A 216 -4.75 -6.74 -0.45
C MET A 216 -5.78 -6.62 -1.57
N LEU A 217 -7.06 -6.71 -1.24
CA LEU A 217 -8.15 -6.48 -2.19
C LEU A 217 -8.30 -4.99 -2.52
N ARG A 218 -8.25 -4.12 -1.50
CA ARG A 218 -8.37 -2.66 -1.70
C ARG A 218 -7.22 -2.09 -2.52
N THR A 219 -6.02 -2.66 -2.38
CA THR A 219 -4.88 -2.24 -3.18
C THR A 219 -5.07 -2.62 -4.65
N ARG A 220 -5.55 -3.84 -4.95
CA ARG A 220 -5.92 -4.25 -6.31
C ARG A 220 -7.04 -3.41 -6.95
N ASP A 221 -8.08 -3.05 -6.20
CA ASP A 221 -9.20 -2.23 -6.69
C ASP A 221 -8.71 -0.90 -7.30
N MET A 222 -7.72 -0.27 -6.67
CA MET A 222 -7.14 0.99 -7.12
C MET A 222 -6.28 0.88 -8.39
N ASN A 223 -5.83 -0.32 -8.73
CA ASN A 223 -5.09 -0.61 -9.97
C ASN A 223 -6.01 -0.92 -11.17
N GLY A 224 -7.34 -0.91 -10.98
CA GLY A 224 -8.32 -1.14 -12.05
C GLY A 224 -8.46 -2.60 -12.47
N THR A 225 -8.11 -3.54 -11.58
CA THR A 225 -7.98 -4.97 -11.90
C THR A 225 -9.12 -5.83 -11.35
N THR A 226 -10.18 -5.26 -10.78
CA THR A 226 -11.13 -6.05 -9.98
C THR A 226 -12.39 -6.52 -10.67
N ASN A 227 -12.81 -7.68 -10.18
CA ASN A 227 -14.06 -8.38 -10.40
C ASN A 227 -15.16 -7.70 -9.56
N PRO A 228 -16.25 -7.16 -10.16
CA PRO A 228 -17.24 -6.32 -9.48
C PRO A 228 -18.12 -7.04 -8.44
N TYR A 229 -17.81 -8.28 -8.06
CA TYR A 229 -18.65 -9.13 -7.20
C TYR A 229 -18.08 -9.39 -5.79
N ILE A 230 -16.95 -8.77 -5.42
CA ILE A 230 -16.36 -8.95 -4.09
C ILE A 230 -17.06 -8.00 -3.11
N THR A 231 -17.78 -8.57 -2.13
CA THR A 231 -18.51 -7.77 -1.13
C THR A 231 -17.93 -8.04 0.26
N PRO A 232 -17.29 -7.05 0.93
CA PRO A 232 -17.04 -7.17 2.36
C PRO A 232 -18.40 -7.17 3.10
N VAL A 233 -18.62 -8.16 3.96
CA VAL A 233 -19.87 -8.26 4.72
C VAL A 233 -19.82 -7.24 5.86
N SER A 234 -20.88 -6.42 5.96
CA SER A 234 -21.05 -5.39 6.99
C SER A 234 -20.93 -5.97 8.40
N GLY A 235 -20.02 -5.44 9.22
CA GLY A 235 -19.83 -5.87 10.62
C GLY A 235 -18.38 -5.89 11.11
N ILE A 236 -17.42 -5.81 10.20
CA ILE A 236 -16.00 -5.66 10.56
C ILE A 236 -15.81 -4.20 11.00
N GLY A 237 -15.60 -3.99 12.29
CA GLY A 237 -15.32 -2.67 12.87
C GLY A 237 -14.26 -1.93 12.06
N ALA A 238 -14.49 -0.64 11.82
CA ALA A 238 -13.48 0.23 11.23
C ALA A 238 -12.19 0.06 12.03
N TYR A 239 -11.08 -0.16 11.32
CA TYR A 239 -9.75 -0.16 11.92
C TYR A 239 -9.57 1.09 12.77
N ASP A 240 -9.31 0.91 14.08
CA ASP A 240 -8.40 1.81 14.78
C ASP A 240 -7.00 1.46 14.28
N TYR A 241 -6.53 2.20 13.28
CA TYR A 241 -5.09 2.24 13.00
C TYR A 241 -4.39 2.72 14.28
N PRO A 242 -3.19 2.21 14.62
CA PRO A 242 -2.35 2.84 15.63
C PRO A 242 -2.04 4.27 15.19
N THR A 243 -2.83 5.23 15.65
CA THR A 243 -2.67 6.66 15.38
C THR A 243 -1.79 7.25 16.47
N ASP A 244 -0.49 7.02 16.39
CA ASP A 244 0.48 7.87 17.11
C ASP A 244 0.68 9.22 16.37
N ALA A 245 -0.38 9.74 15.74
CA ALA A 245 -0.34 10.98 14.96
C ALA A 245 -0.91 12.14 15.80
N PRO A 246 -0.10 13.13 16.20
CA PRO A 246 -0.60 14.31 16.88
C PRO A 246 -1.59 15.07 15.97
N SER A 247 -2.72 15.45 16.54
CA SER A 247 -3.78 16.22 15.90
C SER A 247 -3.32 17.65 15.59
N ILE A 248 -3.03 17.94 14.32
CA ILE A 248 -2.83 19.31 13.82
C ILE A 248 -3.86 19.58 12.73
N THR A 249 -4.77 20.52 13.01
CA THR A 249 -6.00 20.79 12.23
C THR A 249 -5.86 21.79 11.10
N LYS A 250 -4.65 22.08 10.59
CA LYS A 250 -4.45 22.90 9.37
C LYS A 250 -3.23 22.41 8.59
N ASN A 251 -3.33 22.37 7.26
CA ASN A 251 -2.20 22.14 6.35
C ASN A 251 -1.34 23.41 6.33
N PRO A 252 -0.14 23.43 6.95
CA PRO A 252 0.69 24.63 7.05
C PRO A 252 1.29 25.07 5.70
N TYR A 253 1.08 24.29 4.63
CA TYR A 253 1.69 24.52 3.32
C TYR A 253 0.76 25.17 2.30
N LEU A 254 -0.50 25.45 2.66
CA LEU A 254 -1.44 26.22 1.82
C LEU A 254 -1.32 27.74 2.00
N GLU A 255 -0.52 28.22 2.95
CA GLU A 255 -0.36 29.67 3.23
C GLU A 255 0.91 30.29 2.61
N LEU A 256 1.72 29.53 1.86
CA LEU A 256 2.92 30.06 1.20
C LEU A 256 2.70 30.29 -0.29
N SER A 257 1.85 31.26 -0.59
CA SER A 257 1.89 31.99 -1.86
C SER A 257 1.88 33.48 -1.57
N ASP A 258 3.06 34.03 -1.26
CA ASP A 258 3.56 35.28 -1.84
C ASP A 258 4.93 35.63 -1.24
N GLY A 259 5.96 35.70 -2.10
CA GLY A 259 7.27 36.27 -1.78
C GLY A 259 8.37 35.27 -1.37
N ALA A 260 9.28 34.98 -2.29
CA ALA A 260 10.64 34.57 -1.92
C ALA A 260 11.40 35.80 -1.34
N PRO A 261 12.46 35.64 -0.50
CA PRO A 261 13.75 35.21 -1.03
C PRO A 261 14.67 34.39 -0.08
N SER A 262 15.66 33.73 -0.72
CA SER A 262 17.05 33.48 -0.30
C SER A 262 17.42 32.97 1.11
N GLY A 263 18.16 31.85 1.13
CA GLY A 263 19.38 31.66 1.94
C GLY A 263 19.22 31.44 3.45
N GLY A 264 19.72 30.32 3.94
CA GLY A 264 19.92 30.12 5.38
C GLY A 264 20.29 28.68 5.73
N TYR A 265 21.59 28.44 5.88
CA TYR A 265 22.08 27.31 6.68
C TYR A 265 21.62 27.50 8.13
N ILE A 266 21.13 26.44 8.78
CA ILE A 266 21.08 26.40 10.23
C ILE A 266 22.18 25.46 10.72
N THR A 267 23.27 26.06 11.13
CA THR A 267 24.23 25.55 12.12
C THR A 267 23.72 25.94 13.51
N ALA A 268 23.70 25.00 14.45
CA ALA A 268 23.66 25.23 15.89
C ALA A 268 24.55 24.13 16.50
N VAL A 269 25.83 24.38 16.76
CA VAL A 269 26.43 25.11 17.90
C VAL A 269 26.17 24.40 19.22
N HIS A 270 27.26 23.81 19.71
CA HIS A 270 27.49 23.27 21.05
C HIS A 270 27.35 24.38 22.10
N GLU A 271 26.55 24.16 23.13
CA GLU A 271 26.70 24.85 24.41
C GLU A 271 26.72 23.81 25.53
N ASN A 272 27.88 23.67 26.17
CA ASN A 272 28.00 23.08 27.50
C ASN A 272 27.51 24.10 28.53
N PRO A 273 26.94 23.65 29.65
CA PRO A 273 27.10 24.35 30.91
C PRO A 273 27.88 23.47 31.89
N SER A 274 28.99 24.03 32.37
CA SER A 274 29.64 23.62 33.61
C SER A 274 29.31 24.63 34.70
N ASN A 275 29.08 24.09 35.91
CA ASN A 275 29.09 24.69 37.25
C ASN A 275 27.84 25.49 37.67
N GLU A 276 27.03 24.91 38.56
CA GLU A 276 27.24 24.89 40.03
C GLU A 276 26.81 23.54 40.61
#